data_AF-A0A4R5CYR9-F1
#
_entry.id   AF-A0A4R5CYR9-F1
#
_cell.length_a   1.000
_cell.length_b   1.000
_cell.length_c   1.000
_cell.angle_alpha   90.00
_cell.angle_beta   90.00
_cell.angle_gamma   90.00
#
_symmetry.space_group_name_H-M   'P 1'
#
loop_
_entity.id
_entity.type
_entity.pdbx_description
1 polymer ?
#
loop_
_entity_poly.entity_id
_entity_poly.type
_entity_poly.pdbx_seq_one_letter_code
_entity_poly.pdbx_strand_id
1 'polypeptide(L)' 'VQGWYDIIGEKTIADAILDRLIHNSHRIELSGESMRKKRSKNIG' A
#
# COMPACT_ATOMS: atom_id res chain seq x y z
N VAL A 1 -0.66 -4.81 -10.66
CA VAL A 1 -1.31 -3.56 -11.15
C VAL A 1 -2.78 -3.77 -11.52
N GLN A 2 -3.30 -5.00 -11.70
CA GLN A 2 -4.70 -5.21 -12.08
C GLN A 2 -5.76 -4.90 -11.00
N GLY A 3 -5.46 -5.05 -9.71
CA GLY A 3 -6.51 -4.99 -8.68
C GLY A 3 -7.09 -3.59 -8.36
N TRP A 4 -6.44 -2.50 -8.76
CA TRP A 4 -6.91 -1.14 -8.42
C TRP A 4 -7.89 -0.58 -9.46
N TYR A 5 -7.75 -1.01 -10.71
CA TYR A 5 -8.65 -0.59 -11.79
C TYR A 5 -10.09 -1.09 -11.56
N ASP A 6 -10.26 -2.30 -11.03
CA ASP A 6 -11.59 -2.85 -10.69
C ASP A 6 -12.26 -2.15 -9.51
N ILE A 7 -11.48 -1.56 -8.59
CA ILE A 7 -12.01 -0.86 -7.41
C ILE A 7 -12.51 0.54 -7.77
N ILE A 8 -11.81 1.21 -8.69
CA ILE A 8 -12.09 2.61 -9.06
C ILE A 8 -13.07 2.68 -10.24
N GLY A 9 -13.18 1.62 -11.06
CA GLY A 9 -14.11 1.54 -12.18
C GLY A 9 -13.75 2.41 -13.39
N GLU A 10 -12.96 3.48 -13.18
CA GLU A 10 -12.51 4.40 -14.22
C GLU A 10 -10.98 4.47 -14.29
N LYS A 11 -10.44 4.07 -15.46
CA LYS A 11 -9.00 3.95 -15.72
C LYS A 11 -8.27 5.29 -15.56
N THR A 12 -8.91 6.37 -16.00
CA THR A 12 -8.39 7.74 -15.99
C THR A 12 -8.19 8.29 -14.58
N ILE A 13 -9.15 8.03 -13.68
CA ILE A 13 -9.06 8.46 -12.29
C ILE A 13 -8.01 7.64 -11.54
N ALA A 14 -7.96 6.32 -11.80
CA ALA A 14 -6.96 5.45 -11.21
C ALA A 14 -5.54 5.91 -11.55
N ASP A 15 -5.29 6.25 -12.83
CA ASP A 15 -3.98 6.76 -13.27
C ASP A 15 -3.65 8.11 -12.64
N ALA A 16 -4.61 9.04 -12.54
CA ALA A 16 -4.39 10.36 -11.91
C ALA A 16 -4.09 10.26 -10.39
N ILE A 17 -4.75 9.35 -9.68
CA ILE A 17 -4.50 9.10 -8.24
C ILE A 17 -3.15 8.40 -8.04
N LEU A 18 -2.83 7.43 -8.89
CA LEU A 18 -1.54 6.72 -8.86
C LEU A 18 -0.40 7.72 -9.07
N ASP A 19 -0.52 8.60 -10.06
CA ASP A 19 0.45 9.65 -10.32
C ASP A 19 0.61 10.54 -9.08
N ARG A 20 -0.48 11.02 -8.48
CA ARG A 20 -0.42 11.89 -7.30
C ARG A 20 0.21 11.23 -6.08
N LEU A 21 -0.04 9.94 -5.87
CA LEU A 21 0.54 9.16 -4.76
C LEU A 21 2.03 8.89 -5.00
N ILE A 22 2.43 8.49 -6.20
CA ILE A 22 3.82 8.13 -6.49
C ILE A 22 4.70 9.37 -6.61
N HIS A 23 4.23 10.43 -7.28
CA HIS A 23 5.04 11.62 -7.57
C HIS A 23 5.55 12.34 -6.31
N ASN A 24 4.85 12.22 -5.18
CA ASN A 24 5.24 12.86 -3.91
C ASN A 24 5.50 11.87 -2.77
N SER A 25 5.54 10.56 -3.03
CA SER A 25 5.82 9.58 -1.97
C SER A 25 7.27 9.11 -1.96
N HIS A 26 7.79 8.93 -0.75
CA HIS A 26 9.00 8.15 -0.54
C HIS A 26 8.61 6.68 -0.42
N ARG A 27 9.16 5.85 -1.31
CA ARG A 27 8.95 4.41 -1.28
C ARG A 27 9.69 3.81 -0.09
N ILE A 28 8.96 3.50 0.97
CA ILE A 28 9.49 2.78 2.13
C ILE A 28 9.16 1.30 1.93
N GLU A 29 10.16 0.54 1.52
CA GLU A 29 10.08 -0.92 1.45
C GLU A 29 10.13 -1.46 2.89
N LEU A 30 8.98 -1.87 3.42
CA LEU A 30 8.90 -2.48 4.74
C LEU A 30 9.34 -3.94 4.65
N SER A 31 10.53 -4.24 5.16
CA SER A 31 11.06 -5.60 5.29
C SER A 31 11.00 -6.09 6.73
N GLY A 32 10.57 -7.35 6.93
CA GLY A 32 10.58 -8.01 8.24
C GLY A 32 9.27 -8.74 8.55
N GLU A 33 9.29 -9.51 9.64
CA GLU A 33 8.11 -10.24 10.10
C GLU A 33 7.04 -9.30 10.64
N SER A 34 5.76 -9.72 10.55
CA SER A 34 4.63 -8.93 11.03
C SER A 34 4.82 -8.46 12.47
N MET A 35 4.78 -7.14 12.66
CA MET A 35 4.85 -6.51 13.99
C MET A 35 3.71 -6.96 14.92
N ARG A 36 2.62 -7.50 14.37
CA ARG A 36 1.54 -8.11 15.16
C ARG A 36 2.01 -9.39 15.87
N LYS A 37 2.86 -10.21 15.22
CA LYS A 37 3.49 -11.38 15.85
C LYS A 37 4.42 -10.97 16.99
N LYS A 38 5.19 -9.89 16.78
CA LYS A 38 6.10 -9.33 17.81
C LYS A 38 5.35 -8.84 19.05
N ARG A 39 4.19 -8.18 18.88
CA ARG A 39 3.33 -7.76 20.00
C ARG A 39 2.76 -8.94 20.78
N SER A 40 2.30 -10.00 20.12
CA SER A 40 1.77 -11.18 20.81
C SER A 40 2.81 -11.90 21.68
N LYS A 41 4.10 -11.79 21.36
CA LYS A 41 5.20 -12.38 22.15
C LYS A 41 5.53 -11.60 23.43
N ASN A 42 5.17 -10.32 23.50
CA ASN A 42 5.44 -9.45 24.65
C ASN A 42 4.27 -9.40 25.66
N ILE A 43 3.18 -10.12 25.39
CA ILE A 43 2.01 -10.21 26.28
C ILE A 43 1.94 -11.63 26.90
N GLY A 44 3.09 -12.31 27.02
CA GLY A 44 3.23 -13.61 27.65
C GLY A 44 4.05 -13.52 28.91
#